data_AF-A0A662G9Y3-F1
#
_entry.id   AF-A0A662G9Y3-F1
#
_cell.length_a   1.000
_cell.length_b   1.000
_cell.length_c   1.000
_cell.angle_alpha   90.00
_cell.angle_beta   90.00
_cell.angle_gamma   90.00
#
_symmetry.space_group_name_H-M   'P 1'
#
loop_
_entity.id
_entity.type
_entity.pdbx_description
1 polymer ?
#
loop_
_entity_poly.entity_id
_entity_poly.type
_entity_poly.pdbx_seq_one_letter_code
_entity_poly.pdbx_strand_id
1 'polypeptide(L)' 'DKAGYDKLLGKGNITFKNVVIKVRAASKKAMNKIIGLGGKVILTGG' A
#
# COMPACT_ATOMS: atom_id res chain seq x y z
N ASP A 1 0.14 4.43 16.84
CA ASP A 1 1.47 5.03 16.62
C ASP A 1 1.76 5.15 15.13
N LYS A 2 2.05 6.38 14.64
CA LYS A 2 2.11 6.68 13.21
C LYS A 2 3.46 6.25 12.64
N ALA A 3 3.45 5.41 11.61
CA ALA A 3 4.66 4.93 10.94
C ALA A 3 5.48 6.02 10.20
N GLY A 4 4.99 7.28 10.15
CA GLY A 4 5.73 8.41 9.59
C GLY A 4 5.95 8.38 8.07
N TYR A 5 5.41 7.39 7.34
CA TYR A 5 5.61 7.26 5.90
C TYR A 5 4.56 8.03 5.09
N ASP A 6 5.05 8.88 4.20
CA ASP A 6 4.22 9.64 3.26
C ASP A 6 3.73 8.82 2.07
N LYS A 7 4.59 7.98 1.51
CA LYS A 7 4.33 7.34 0.22
C LYS A 7 4.76 5.87 0.19
N LEU A 8 3.89 5.05 -0.39
CA LEU A 8 4.13 3.64 -0.62
C LEU A 8 4.71 3.37 -2.02
N LEU A 9 5.85 2.68 -2.08
CA LEU A 9 6.56 2.33 -3.32
C LEU A 9 6.59 0.81 -3.58
N GLY A 10 6.57 0.41 -4.85
CA GLY A 10 6.45 -0.99 -5.27
C GLY A 10 7.77 -1.67 -5.64
N LYS A 11 8.83 -1.49 -4.84
CA LYS A 11 10.18 -2.02 -5.14
C LYS A 11 10.26 -3.54 -4.99
N GLY A 12 9.98 -4.07 -3.80
CA GLY A 12 10.07 -5.50 -3.49
C GLY A 12 8.82 -6.31 -3.87
N ASN A 13 8.90 -7.63 -3.71
CA ASN A 13 7.74 -8.52 -3.74
C ASN A 13 7.14 -8.65 -2.33
N ILE A 14 5.82 -8.70 -2.26
CA ILE A 14 5.06 -8.91 -1.03
C ILE A 14 4.43 -10.30 -1.10
N THR A 15 4.43 -11.00 0.03
CA THR A 15 3.86 -12.35 0.20
C THR A 15 2.61 -12.36 1.08
N PHE A 16 2.23 -11.21 1.65
CA PHE A 16 1.05 -11.11 2.50
C PHE A 16 -0.23 -11.12 1.64
N LYS A 17 -1.18 -11.98 2.02
CA LYS A 17 -2.53 -12.02 1.46
C LYS A 17 -3.49 -11.21 2.37
N ASN A 18 -4.47 -10.53 1.77
CA ASN A 18 -5.55 -9.82 2.48
C ASN A 18 -5.10 -8.69 3.43
N VAL A 19 -4.20 -7.82 2.98
CA VAL A 19 -3.76 -6.66 3.78
C VAL A 19 -4.56 -5.41 3.45
N VAL A 20 -4.94 -4.62 4.46
CA VAL A 20 -5.49 -3.27 4.28
C VAL A 20 -4.43 -2.24 4.66
N ILE A 21 -4.02 -1.42 3.71
CA ILE A 21 -2.94 -0.42 3.89
C ILE A 21 -3.53 0.99 3.80
N LYS A 22 -3.41 1.76 4.88
CA LYS A 22 -3.79 3.17 4.96
C LYS A 22 -2.56 4.06 4.77
N VAL A 23 -2.52 4.86 3.71
CA VAL A 23 -1.36 5.71 3.34
C VAL A 23 -1.80 7.04 2.74
N ARG A 24 -0.96 8.07 2.80
CA ARG A 24 -1.24 9.36 2.14
C ARG A 24 -1.14 9.26 0.62
N ALA A 25 -0.09 8.63 0.11
CA ALA A 25 0.11 8.40 -1.31
C ALA A 25 0.63 6.99 -1.61
N ALA A 26 0.31 6.46 -2.79
CA ALA A 26 0.82 5.18 -3.25
C ALA A 26 1.18 5.24 -4.75
N SER A 27 2.26 4.55 -5.14
CA SER A 27 2.61 4.37 -6.55
C SER A 27 1.71 3.31 -7.21
N LYS A 28 1.44 3.48 -8.51
CA LYS A 28 0.64 2.52 -9.30
C LYS A 28 1.17 1.09 -9.20
N LYS A 29 2.50 0.91 -9.24
CA LYS A 29 3.15 -0.41 -9.09
C LYS A 29 2.87 -1.04 -7.71
N ALA A 30 2.86 -0.25 -6.64
CA ALA A 30 2.57 -0.76 -5.30
C ALA A 30 1.09 -1.15 -5.15
N MET A 31 0.18 -0.31 -5.63
CA MET A 31 -1.26 -0.59 -5.59
C MET A 31 -1.62 -1.87 -6.35
N ASN A 32 -1.08 -2.04 -7.57
CA ASN A 32 -1.33 -3.22 -8.38
C ASN A 32 -0.88 -4.51 -7.68
N LYS A 33 0.27 -4.48 -6.99
CA LYS A 33 0.76 -5.63 -6.24
C LYS A 33 -0.15 -5.96 -5.05
N ILE A 34 -0.62 -4.96 -4.32
CA ILE A 34 -1.48 -5.16 -3.16
C ILE A 34 -2.86 -5.69 -3.59
N ILE A 35 -3.47 -5.08 -4.62
CA ILE A 35 -4.76 -5.51 -5.16
C ILE A 35 -4.67 -6.91 -5.77
N GLY A 36 -3.57 -7.20 -6.50
CA GLY A 36 -3.33 -8.52 -7.08
C GLY A 36 -3.19 -9.65 -6.04
N LEU A 37 -2.97 -9.30 -4.76
CA LEU A 37 -2.90 -10.24 -3.63
C LEU A 37 -4.17 -10.23 -2.76
N GLY A 38 -5.26 -9.63 -3.26
CA GLY A 38 -6.54 -9.51 -2.54
C GLY A 38 -6.53 -8.44 -1.43
N GLY A 39 -5.50 -7.59 -1.40
CA GLY A 39 -5.41 -6.48 -0.45
C GLY A 39 -6.17 -5.24 -0.89
N LYS A 40 -6.28 -4.27 0.02
CA LYS A 40 -6.94 -2.99 -0.21
C LYS A 40 -6.02 -1.83 0.19
N VAL A 41 -5.97 -0.79 -0.63
CA VAL A 41 -5.28 0.46 -0.31
C VAL A 41 -6.32 1.54 -0.05
N ILE A 42 -6.20 2.22 1.09
CA ILE A 42 -7.05 3.34 1.48
C ILE A 42 -6.16 4.58 1.52
N LEU A 43 -6.45 5.53 0.64
CA LEU A 43 -5.78 6.82 0.65
C LEU A 43 -6.41 7.69 1.74
N THR A 44 -5.61 8.12 2.71
CA THR A 44 -6.13 8.86 3.87
C THR A 44 -6.32 10.36 3.61
N GLY A 45 -5.92 10.85 2.43
CA GLY A 45 -5.81 12.29 2.18
C GLY A 45 -4.68 12.91 3.01
N GLY A 46 -4.04 13.93 2.45
CA GLY A 46 -3.20 14.87 3.20
C GLY A 46 -4.00 16.14 3.42
#